data_AF-A0A7S3JIB0-F1
#
_entry.id   AF-A0A7S3JIB0-F1
#
_cell.length_a   1.000
_cell.length_b   1.000
_cell.length_c   1.000
_cell.angle_alpha   90.00
_cell.angle_beta   90.00
_cell.angle_gamma   90.00
#
_symmetry.space_group_name_H-M   'P 1'
#
loop_
_entity.id
_entity.type
_entity.pdbx_description
1 polymer ?
#
loop_
_entity_poly.entity_id
_entity_poly.type
_entity_poly.pdbx_seq_one_letter_code
_entity_poly.pdbx_strand_id
1 'polypeptide(L)'
;MDPLQKPMTKEEKAAFEAKTGLRPYTPVKPPSYCNPYHINYHLFNLPIIGAALAGYWYAPKIHVTRTPFTIALMAIPAFYYISIQQSEKRFTLDSGPRRTLEQHLEFYPITRRAWNRA
;
A
#
# COMPACT_ATOMS: atom_id res chain seq x y z
N MET A 1 0.38 -24.27 13.03
CA MET A 1 1.82 -24.12 13.32
C MET A 1 1.98 -23.15 14.47
N ASP A 2 2.67 -23.56 15.53
CA ASP A 2 2.94 -22.67 16.65
C ASP A 2 3.94 -21.59 16.24
N PRO A 3 3.75 -20.33 16.67
CA PRO A 3 4.70 -19.28 16.37
C PRO A 3 6.04 -19.57 17.08
N LEU A 4 7.16 -19.38 16.36
CA LEU A 4 8.54 -19.50 16.89
C LEU A 4 8.80 -18.65 18.14
N GLN A 5 8.03 -17.59 18.33
CA GLN A 5 7.96 -16.83 19.57
C GLN A 5 6.50 -16.75 20.03
N LYS A 6 6.26 -17.11 21.29
CA LYS A 6 4.98 -16.81 21.93
C LYS A 6 4.82 -15.28 21.97
N PRO A 7 3.69 -14.73 21.48
CA PRO A 7 3.47 -13.29 21.57
C PRO A 7 3.48 -12.89 23.04
N MET A 8 4.32 -11.91 23.38
CA MET A 8 4.36 -11.35 24.74
C MET A 8 2.96 -10.87 25.16
N THR A 9 2.62 -11.11 26.41
CA THR A 9 1.41 -10.57 27.03
C THR A 9 1.48 -9.05 27.08
N LYS A 10 0.33 -8.38 27.26
CA LYS A 10 0.28 -6.91 27.36
C LYS A 10 1.14 -6.38 28.51
N GLU A 11 1.20 -7.11 29.61
CA GLU A 11 1.98 -6.76 30.81
C GLU A 11 3.48 -6.86 30.56
N GLU A 12 3.94 -7.93 29.89
CA GLU A 12 5.35 -8.10 29.50
C GLU A 12 5.80 -7.00 28.54
N LYS A 13 4.94 -6.58 27.60
CA LYS A 13 5.23 -5.47 26.68
C LYS A 13 5.39 -4.15 27.43
N ALA A 14 4.48 -3.83 28.36
CA ALA A 14 4.56 -2.61 29.15
C ALA A 14 5.84 -2.58 30.03
N ALA A 15 6.21 -3.72 30.63
CA ALA A 15 7.44 -3.84 31.41
C ALA A 15 8.71 -3.69 30.53
N PHE A 16 8.69 -4.22 29.31
CA PHE A 16 9.78 -4.08 28.35
C PHE A 16 9.91 -2.63 27.86
N GLU A 17 8.80 -1.96 27.56
CA GLU A 17 8.77 -0.54 27.19
C GLU A 17 9.34 0.34 28.31
N ALA A 18 8.94 0.09 29.57
CA ALA A 18 9.45 0.83 30.72
C ALA A 18 10.96 0.64 30.96
N LYS A 19 11.50 -0.55 30.68
CA LYS A 19 12.92 -0.87 30.87
C LYS A 19 13.81 -0.36 29.72
N THR A 20 13.32 -0.40 28.49
CA THR A 20 14.14 -0.13 27.29
C THR A 20 13.86 1.23 26.66
N GLY A 21 12.72 1.85 26.98
CA GLY A 21 12.23 3.07 26.30
C GLY A 21 11.80 2.83 24.85
N LEU A 22 11.89 1.59 24.35
CA LEU A 22 11.55 1.24 22.98
C LEU A 22 10.04 1.06 22.87
N ARG A 23 9.40 1.88 22.03
CA ARG A 23 7.97 1.74 21.72
C ARG A 23 7.74 0.63 20.69
N PRO A 24 6.60 -0.07 20.77
CA PRO A 24 6.22 -1.03 19.76
C PRO A 24 6.12 -0.34 18.41
N TYR A 25 6.69 -0.98 17.38
CA TYR A 25 6.61 -0.48 16.02
C TYR A 25 5.13 -0.35 15.61
N THR A 26 4.71 0.89 15.37
CA THR A 26 3.42 1.18 14.75
C THR A 26 3.66 1.40 13.26
N PRO A 27 3.08 0.58 12.36
CA PRO A 27 3.21 0.83 10.93
C PRO A 27 2.63 2.21 10.60
N VAL A 28 3.42 3.03 9.91
CA VAL A 28 2.93 4.30 9.36
C VAL A 28 1.94 3.93 8.26
N LYS A 29 0.65 4.10 8.54
CA LYS A 29 -0.39 3.92 7.52
C LYS A 29 -0.29 5.08 6.53
N PRO A 30 -0.37 4.82 5.22
CA PRO A 30 -0.40 5.89 4.24
C PRO A 30 -1.62 6.79 4.52
N PRO A 31 -1.52 8.11 4.26
CA PRO A 31 -2.66 9.00 4.36
C PRO A 31 -3.85 8.47 3.57
N SER A 32 -5.08 8.69 4.04
CA SER A 32 -6.29 8.11 3.43
C SER A 32 -6.49 8.51 1.96
N TYR A 33 -5.97 9.65 1.53
CA TYR A 33 -6.02 10.12 0.14
C TYR A 33 -4.99 9.44 -0.77
N CYS A 34 -4.02 8.69 -0.22
CA CYS A 34 -3.04 7.87 -0.94
C CYS A 34 -3.41 6.39 -0.95
N ASN A 35 -4.48 5.99 -0.27
CA ASN A 35 -4.88 4.60 -0.12
C ASN A 35 -6.05 4.28 -1.07
N PRO A 36 -5.87 3.45 -2.12
CA PRO A 36 -6.92 3.13 -3.08
C PRO A 36 -8.12 2.41 -2.45
N TYR A 37 -7.96 1.81 -1.26
CA TYR A 37 -9.05 1.17 -0.53
C TYR A 37 -9.92 2.14 0.29
N HIS A 38 -9.54 3.42 0.38
CA HIS A 38 -10.29 4.45 1.09
C HIS A 38 -11.08 5.33 0.13
N ILE A 39 -12.34 5.64 0.48
CA ILE A 39 -13.18 6.54 -0.31
C ILE A 39 -12.54 7.92 -0.55
N ASN A 40 -11.74 8.41 0.42
CA ASN A 40 -11.03 9.68 0.32
C ASN A 40 -10.06 9.73 -0.86
N TYR A 41 -9.46 8.59 -1.26
CA TYR A 41 -8.62 8.52 -2.46
C TYR A 41 -9.42 8.82 -3.72
N HIS A 42 -10.63 8.25 -3.85
CA HIS A 42 -11.48 8.49 -5.00
C HIS A 42 -12.02 9.92 -5.01
N LEU A 43 -12.43 10.44 -3.86
CA LEU A 43 -12.91 11.82 -3.73
C LEU A 43 -11.81 12.84 -4.05
N PHE A 44 -10.56 12.55 -3.71
CA PHE A 44 -9.43 13.44 -4.04
C PHE A 44 -9.08 13.39 -5.54
N ASN A 45 -9.18 12.22 -6.18
CA ASN A 45 -8.85 12.06 -7.60
C ASN A 45 -9.97 12.51 -8.55
N LEU A 46 -11.24 12.42 -8.14
CA LEU A 46 -12.39 12.84 -8.96
C LEU A 46 -12.29 14.28 -9.50
N PRO A 47 -11.97 15.31 -8.70
CA PRO A 47 -11.81 16.67 -9.22
C PRO A 47 -10.63 16.80 -10.18
N ILE A 48 -9.55 16.02 -9.98
CA ILE A 48 -8.38 16.02 -10.88
C ILE A 48 -8.78 15.45 -12.25
N ILE A 49 -9.52 14.34 -12.27
CA ILE A 49 -10.06 13.75 -13.51
C ILE A 49 -10.99 14.75 -14.20
N GLY A 50 -11.90 15.38 -13.45
CA GLY A 50 -12.82 16.39 -13.98
C GLY A 50 -12.09 17.58 -14.61
N ALA A 51 -11.11 18.13 -13.92
CA ALA A 51 -10.29 19.24 -14.41
C ALA A 51 -9.47 18.83 -15.65
N ALA A 52 -8.90 17.62 -15.66
CA ALA A 52 -8.14 17.12 -16.80
C ALA A 52 -9.04 16.90 -18.04
N LEU A 53 -10.25 16.37 -17.88
CA LEU A 53 -11.21 16.21 -18.98
C LEU A 53 -11.69 17.57 -19.51
N ALA A 54 -11.99 18.52 -18.63
CA ALA A 54 -12.38 19.87 -19.03
C ALA A 54 -11.26 20.59 -19.79
N GLY A 55 -10.02 20.50 -19.28
CA GLY A 55 -8.84 21.03 -19.94
C GLY A 55 -8.55 20.37 -21.29
N TYR A 56 -8.68 19.05 -21.37
CA TYR A 56 -8.53 18.29 -22.62
C TYR A 56 -9.54 18.74 -23.69
N TRP A 57 -10.80 18.99 -23.29
CA TRP A 57 -11.86 19.47 -24.19
C TRP A 57 -11.68 20.93 -24.62
N TYR A 58 -11.18 21.79 -23.72
CA TYR A 58 -11.06 23.22 -23.95
C TYR A 58 -9.74 23.63 -24.66
N ALA A 59 -8.63 22.93 -24.41
CA ALA A 59 -7.32 23.19 -25.02
C ALA A 59 -7.31 23.45 -26.54
N PRO A 60 -8.00 22.67 -27.40
CA PRO A 60 -8.01 22.95 -28.85
C PRO A 60 -8.70 24.26 -29.21
N LYS A 61 -9.62 24.77 -28.38
CA LYS A 61 -10.35 26.03 -28.63
C LYS A 61 -9.49 27.26 -28.42
N ILE A 62 -8.41 27.11 -27.65
CA ILE A 62 -7.41 28.16 -27.38
C ILE A 62 -6.08 27.87 -28.06
N HIS A 63 -6.05 26.93 -29.02
CA HIS A 63 -4.86 26.53 -29.77
C HIS A 63 -3.68 26.03 -28.90
N VAL A 64 -3.98 25.41 -27.75
CA VAL A 64 -2.99 24.79 -26.87
C VAL A 64 -3.03 23.27 -27.01
N THR A 65 -1.90 22.60 -26.76
CA THR A 65 -1.80 21.14 -26.79
C THR A 65 -2.62 20.45 -25.70
N ARG A 66 -3.12 19.25 -26.01
CA ARG A 66 -3.85 18.38 -25.07
C ARG A 66 -2.93 17.49 -24.21
N THR A 67 -1.65 17.40 -24.57
CA THR A 67 -0.67 16.49 -23.96
C THR A 67 -0.64 16.49 -22.43
N PRO A 68 -0.60 17.64 -21.71
CA PRO A 68 -0.52 17.61 -20.24
C PRO A 68 -1.77 16.97 -19.61
N PHE A 69 -2.95 17.19 -20.20
CA PHE A 69 -4.20 16.61 -19.72
C PHE A 69 -4.27 15.11 -19.97
N THR A 70 -3.79 14.65 -21.13
CA THR A 70 -3.70 13.21 -21.44
C THR A 70 -2.75 12.50 -20.48
N ILE A 71 -1.59 13.10 -20.19
CA ILE A 71 -0.64 12.55 -19.20
C ILE A 71 -1.31 12.45 -17.83
N ALA A 72 -2.01 13.49 -17.38
CA ALA A 72 -2.73 13.46 -16.11
C ALA A 72 -3.78 12.34 -16.05
N LEU A 73 -4.56 12.15 -17.12
CA LEU A 73 -5.57 11.09 -17.21
C LEU A 73 -4.96 9.68 -17.19
N MET A 74 -3.78 9.49 -17.78
CA MET A 74 -3.08 8.20 -17.76
C MET A 74 -2.33 7.95 -16.45
N ALA A 75 -1.84 9.01 -15.80
CA ALA A 75 -1.10 8.91 -14.55
C ALA A 75 -1.96 8.37 -13.41
N ILE A 76 -3.22 8.79 -13.30
CA ILE A 76 -4.13 8.38 -12.22
C ILE A 76 -4.32 6.85 -12.15
N PRO A 77 -4.71 6.14 -13.23
CA PRO A 77 -4.83 4.68 -13.19
C PRO A 77 -3.47 3.98 -13.06
N ALA A 78 -2.39 4.55 -13.62
CA ALA A 78 -1.05 4.00 -13.46
C ALA A 78 -0.60 4.01 -11.99
N PHE A 79 -0.77 5.15 -11.30
CA PHE A 79 -0.46 5.26 -9.88
C PHE A 79 -1.40 4.45 -9.01
N TYR A 80 -2.68 4.31 -9.39
CA TYR A 80 -3.60 3.38 -8.74
C TYR A 80 -3.07 1.94 -8.79
N TYR A 81 -2.69 1.45 -9.96
CA TYR A 81 -2.15 0.10 -10.13
C TYR A 81 -0.85 -0.12 -9.33
N ILE A 82 0.06 0.85 -9.37
CA ILE A 82 1.30 0.81 -8.58
C ILE A 82 1.00 0.77 -7.08
N SER A 83 0.03 1.57 -6.62
CA SER A 83 -0.34 1.62 -5.19
C SER A 83 -0.90 0.29 -4.69
N ILE A 84 -1.73 -0.40 -5.49
CA ILE A 84 -2.24 -1.73 -5.17
C ILE A 84 -1.11 -2.75 -5.11
N GLN A 85 -0.24 -2.79 -6.13
CA GLN A 85 0.89 -3.71 -6.16
C GLN A 85 1.84 -3.51 -4.98
N GLN A 86 2.05 -2.26 -4.54
CA GLN A 86 2.85 -1.97 -3.36
C GLN A 86 2.14 -2.39 -2.05
N SER A 87 0.82 -2.18 -1.94
CA SER A 87 0.07 -2.62 -0.76
C SER A 87 -0.04 -4.14 -0.66
N GLU A 88 -0.16 -4.84 -1.78
CA GLU A 88 -0.22 -6.31 -1.82
C GLU A 88 1.14 -6.92 -1.48
N LYS A 89 2.26 -6.35 -1.95
CA LYS A 89 3.61 -6.84 -1.61
C LYS A 89 4.01 -6.54 -0.16
N ARG A 90 3.45 -5.49 0.45
CA ARG A 90 3.60 -5.19 1.89
C ARG A 90 2.44 -5.80 2.68
N PHE A 91 2.37 -7.13 2.69
CA PHE A 91 1.42 -7.89 3.48
C PHE A 91 1.45 -7.44 4.96
N THR A 92 0.26 -7.07 5.46
CA THR A 92 -0.06 -6.41 6.74
C THR A 92 0.22 -4.91 6.75
N LEU A 93 -0.81 -4.13 6.39
CA LEU A 93 -0.99 -2.71 6.76
C LEU A 93 -1.14 -2.51 8.29
N ASP A 94 -0.91 -3.56 9.09
CA ASP A 94 -1.16 -3.63 10.52
C ASP A 94 0.01 -4.33 11.19
N SER A 95 0.19 -4.12 12.50
CA SER A 95 1.28 -4.73 13.29
C SER A 95 1.01 -6.21 13.57
N GLY A 96 0.84 -7.01 12.52
CA GLY A 96 0.66 -8.44 12.60
C GLY A 96 1.96 -9.15 12.99
N PRO A 97 1.88 -10.40 13.49
CA PRO A 97 3.07 -11.21 13.73
C PRO A 97 3.86 -11.37 12.43
N ARG A 98 5.21 -11.36 12.52
CA ARG A 98 6.07 -11.69 11.37
C ARG A 98 5.68 -13.07 10.86
N ARG A 99 5.37 -13.15 9.56
CA ARG A 99 5.02 -14.41 8.93
C ARG A 99 6.22 -15.35 8.93
N THR A 100 5.96 -16.64 9.11
CA THR A 100 7.02 -17.67 9.02
C THR A 100 7.42 -17.87 7.55
N LEU A 101 8.60 -18.44 7.32
CA LEU A 101 9.05 -18.79 5.97
C LEU A 101 7.99 -19.62 5.22
N GLU A 102 7.35 -20.58 5.90
CA GLU A 102 6.29 -21.38 5.30
C GLU A 102 5.07 -20.57 4.87
N GLN A 103 4.63 -19.63 5.71
CA GLN A 103 3.54 -18.71 5.34
C GLN A 103 3.94 -17.84 4.15
N HIS A 104 5.21 -17.43 4.03
CA HIS A 104 5.69 -16.74 2.84
C HIS A 104 5.67 -17.65 1.60
N LEU A 105 6.06 -18.92 1.73
CA LEU A 105 6.07 -19.89 0.64
C LEU A 105 4.65 -20.27 0.19
N GLU A 106 3.62 -20.14 1.03
CA GLU A 106 2.21 -20.34 0.64
C GLU A 106 1.72 -19.34 -0.41
N PHE A 107 2.16 -18.08 -0.35
CA PHE A 107 1.75 -17.05 -1.31
C PHE A 107 2.57 -17.06 -2.61
N TYR A 108 3.63 -17.86 -2.68
CA TYR A 108 4.53 -17.93 -3.83
C TYR A 108 4.81 -19.40 -4.25
N PRO A 109 3.95 -19.99 -5.10
CA PRO A 109 4.04 -21.41 -5.44
C PRO A 109 5.34 -21.80 -6.17
N ILE A 110 5.94 -20.87 -6.90
CA ILE A 110 7.22 -21.08 -7.60
C ILE A 110 8.36 -21.21 -6.59
N THR A 111 8.43 -20.30 -5.61
CA THR A 111 9.47 -20.36 -4.57
C THR A 111 9.26 -21.55 -3.64
N ARG A 112 8.01 -21.97 -3.39
CA ARG A 112 7.71 -23.21 -2.65
C ARG A 112 8.24 -24.46 -3.36
N ARG A 113 8.04 -24.57 -4.68
CA ARG A 113 8.61 -25.69 -5.45
C ARG A 113 10.13 -25.68 -5.46
N ALA A 114 10.75 -24.49 -5.56
CA ALA A 114 12.21 -24.38 -5.50
C ALA A 114 12.74 -24.80 -4.11
N TRP A 115 12.09 -24.37 -3.04
CA TRP A 115 12.44 -24.73 -1.67
C TRP A 115 12.30 -26.24 -1.40
N ASN A 116 11.20 -26.86 -1.86
CA ASN A 116 10.99 -28.30 -1.70
C ASN A 116 11.97 -29.18 -2.50
N ARG A 117 12.70 -28.60 -3.45
CA ARG A 117 13.70 -29.30 -4.28
C ARG A 117 15.14 -29.12 -3.77
N ALA A 118 15.38 -28.14 -2.88
CA ALA A 118 16.67 -27.89 -2.26
C ALA A 118 16.85 -28.76 -1.02
#